data_AF-A0A2G2IFR8-F1
#
_entry.id   AF-A0A2G2IFR8-F1
#
_cell.length_a   1.000
_cell.length_b   1.000
_cell.length_c   1.000
_cell.angle_alpha   90.00
_cell.angle_beta   90.00
_cell.angle_gamma   90.00
#
_symmetry.space_group_name_H-M   'P 1'
#
loop_
_entity.id
_entity.type
_entity.pdbx_description
1 polymer ?
#
loop_
_entity_poly.entity_id
_entity_poly.type
_entity_poly.pdbx_seq_one_letter_code
_entity_poly.pdbx_strand_id
1 'polypeptide(L)'
;MLNKKGTKGSHDATYSKSDLFYKTDFLEKSKVEDLPYGYTKNEQTSNLEPIQKRLEKSIQEYQVDMMSAIGESEEYMRLFEEFPDMKKQLEEQYLIAREKSSKILGKITALNNIKNTLIKGNNAA
;
A
#
# COMPACT_ATOMS: atom_id res chain seq x y z
N MET A 1 -24.16 14.19 7.14
CA MET A 1 -24.74 14.62 5.84
C MET A 1 -24.97 16.13 5.83
N LEU A 2 -25.12 16.80 4.68
CA LEU A 2 -25.35 18.27 4.63
C LEU A 2 -26.74 18.58 4.07
N ASN A 3 -27.37 19.63 4.57
CA ASN A 3 -28.60 20.19 4.04
C ASN A 3 -28.27 21.28 3.02
N LYS A 4 -28.87 21.22 1.83
CA LYS A 4 -28.75 22.28 0.81
C LYS A 4 -29.96 23.20 0.87
N LYS A 5 -29.74 24.51 0.90
CA LYS A 5 -30.77 25.52 0.70
C LYS A 5 -30.45 26.36 -0.55
N GLY A 6 -31.46 26.54 -1.40
CA GLY A 6 -31.33 27.20 -2.69
C GLY A 6 -31.98 26.37 -3.80
N THR A 7 -32.36 27.03 -4.88
CA THR A 7 -32.97 26.35 -6.04
C THR A 7 -31.95 25.44 -6.71
N LYS A 8 -32.43 24.32 -7.27
CA LYS A 8 -31.57 23.33 -7.92
C LYS A 8 -30.91 23.98 -9.15
N GLY A 9 -29.58 24.04 -9.16
CA GLY A 9 -28.79 24.65 -10.23
C GLY A 9 -28.39 26.11 -10.03
N SER A 10 -28.80 26.75 -8.91
CA SER A 10 -28.31 28.08 -8.57
C SER A 10 -26.88 28.02 -8.01
N HIS A 11 -26.04 28.97 -8.44
CA HIS A 11 -24.69 29.19 -7.91
C HIS A 11 -24.69 29.76 -6.49
N ASP A 12 -25.83 30.27 -6.02
CA ASP A 12 -25.97 30.92 -4.70
C ASP A 12 -26.52 29.95 -3.63
N ALA A 13 -26.37 28.64 -3.86
CA ALA A 13 -26.86 27.65 -2.93
C ALA A 13 -25.95 27.55 -1.70
N THR A 14 -26.55 27.70 -0.51
CA THR A 14 -25.85 27.59 0.77
C THR A 14 -26.07 26.21 1.37
N TYR A 15 -24.99 25.62 1.89
CA TYR A 15 -25.02 24.33 2.56
C TYR A 15 -24.85 24.51 4.07
N SER A 16 -25.69 23.85 4.86
CA SER A 16 -25.56 23.80 6.31
C SER A 16 -25.43 22.36 6.79
N LYS A 17 -24.77 22.16 7.93
CA LYS A 17 -24.66 20.84 8.55
C LYS A 17 -26.06 20.35 8.95
N SER A 18 -26.41 19.12 8.57
CA SER A 18 -27.67 18.50 9.00
C SER A 18 -27.49 17.79 10.34
N ASP A 19 -28.58 17.39 10.99
CA ASP A 19 -28.50 16.65 12.25
C ASP A 19 -27.76 15.32 12.08
N LEU A 20 -27.92 14.68 10.90
CA LEU A 20 -27.13 13.51 10.50
C LEU A 20 -25.64 13.81 10.24
N PHE A 21 -25.23 15.07 10.15
CA PHE A 21 -23.80 15.45 10.16
C PHE A 21 -23.19 15.28 11.54
N TYR A 22 -23.95 15.65 12.56
CA TYR A 22 -23.50 15.63 13.95
C TYR A 22 -23.79 14.31 14.64
N LYS A 23 -24.69 13.49 14.07
CA LYS A 23 -24.93 12.13 14.51
C LYS A 23 -23.65 11.30 14.33
N THR A 24 -23.06 10.93 15.45
CA THR A 24 -21.94 10.01 15.52
C THR A 24 -22.46 8.72 16.15
N ASP A 25 -22.60 7.67 15.34
CA ASP A 25 -22.95 6.33 15.82
C ASP A 25 -21.63 5.56 16.01
N PHE A 26 -21.08 5.58 17.22
CA PHE A 26 -19.95 4.72 17.56
C PHE A 26 -20.49 3.34 17.93
N LEU A 27 -20.09 2.31 17.17
CA LEU A 27 -20.39 0.93 17.49
C LEU A 27 -19.53 0.49 18.69
N GLU A 28 -20.16 0.53 19.87
CA GLU A 28 -19.61 0.04 21.12
C GLU A 28 -19.44 -1.48 21.06
N LYS A 29 -18.19 -1.96 21.02
CA LYS A 29 -17.88 -3.36 21.36
C LYS A 29 -17.94 -3.49 22.88
N SER A 30 -19.11 -3.87 23.38
CA SER A 30 -19.36 -4.37 24.73
C SER A 30 -18.51 -5.64 24.99
N LYS A 31 -17.86 -5.91 26.13
CA LYS A 31 -17.61 -5.23 27.41
C LYS A 31 -16.16 -5.54 27.81
N VAL A 32 -15.42 -4.57 28.35
CA VAL A 32 -14.18 -4.81 29.09
C VAL A 32 -14.42 -4.39 30.53
N GLU A 33 -14.58 -5.36 31.43
CA GLU A 33 -14.38 -5.15 32.86
C GLU A 33 -12.93 -5.56 33.19
N ASP A 34 -12.15 -4.53 33.55
CA ASP A 34 -11.10 -4.47 34.57
C ASP A 34 -9.68 -5.10 34.38
N LEU A 35 -8.72 -4.16 34.28
CA LEU A 35 -7.32 -4.15 34.78
C LEU A 35 -6.18 -4.75 33.90
N PRO A 36 -4.89 -4.43 34.18
CA PRO A 36 -4.24 -3.16 33.88
C PRO A 36 -2.91 -3.30 33.10
N TYR A 37 -2.60 -2.29 32.30
CA TYR A 37 -1.28 -1.88 31.77
C TYR A 37 -0.18 -2.95 31.59
N GLY A 38 0.03 -3.36 30.34
CA GLY A 38 1.28 -3.98 29.90
C GLY A 38 1.12 -4.89 28.71
N TYR A 39 1.58 -4.43 27.54
CA TYR A 39 1.92 -5.23 26.37
C TYR A 39 0.89 -6.27 25.86
N THR A 40 0.32 -5.99 24.70
CA THR A 40 0.57 -6.79 23.48
C THR A 40 -0.07 -6.06 22.28
N LYS A 41 0.75 -5.64 21.32
CA LYS A 41 0.27 -5.48 19.94
C LYS A 41 -0.08 -6.88 19.44
N ASN A 42 -1.29 -7.34 19.73
CA ASN A 42 -1.92 -8.41 18.98
C ASN A 42 -3.06 -7.76 18.21
N GLU A 43 -2.69 -7.14 17.09
CA GLU A 43 -3.62 -6.94 15.98
C GLU A 43 -3.98 -8.33 15.45
N GLN A 44 -5.11 -8.87 15.90
CA GLN A 44 -5.76 -9.92 15.17
C GLN A 44 -7.28 -9.86 15.34
N THR A 45 -7.92 -10.01 14.19
CA THR A 45 -9.36 -10.17 13.90
C THR A 45 -10.11 -8.83 13.68
N SER A 46 -10.64 -8.51 12.51
CA SER A 46 -11.16 -9.36 11.42
C SER A 46 -11.28 -8.59 10.10
N ASN A 47 -10.35 -8.83 9.18
CA ASN A 47 -10.59 -8.86 7.74
C ASN A 47 -9.73 -10.02 7.22
N LEU A 48 -10.29 -11.23 7.28
CA LEU A 48 -9.67 -12.43 6.72
C LEU A 48 -9.80 -12.36 5.19
N GLU A 49 -9.17 -11.34 4.60
CA GLU A 49 -8.87 -11.37 3.18
C GLU A 49 -8.11 -12.66 2.89
N PRO A 50 -8.57 -13.49 1.93
CA PRO A 50 -7.94 -14.76 1.60
C PRO A 50 -6.44 -14.59 1.43
N ILE A 51 -5.66 -15.55 1.92
CA ILE A 51 -4.18 -15.51 1.85
C ILE A 51 -3.72 -15.23 0.42
N GLN A 52 -4.39 -15.82 -0.58
CA GLN A 52 -4.14 -15.55 -2.00
C GLN A 52 -4.25 -14.07 -2.36
N LYS A 53 -5.33 -13.39 -1.95
CA LYS A 53 -5.56 -11.99 -2.25
C LYS A 53 -4.53 -11.08 -1.56
N ARG A 54 -4.09 -11.45 -0.35
CA ARG A 54 -2.98 -10.77 0.34
C ARG A 54 -1.66 -10.93 -0.43
N LEU A 55 -1.34 -12.13 -0.89
CA LEU A 55 -0.15 -12.39 -1.70
C LEU A 55 -0.17 -11.62 -3.02
N GLU A 56 -1.30 -11.62 -3.73
CA GLU A 56 -1.49 -10.86 -4.97
C GLU A 56 -1.29 -9.36 -4.77
N LYS A 57 -1.88 -8.80 -3.70
CA LYS A 57 -1.70 -7.40 -3.35
C LYS A 57 -0.22 -7.07 -3.10
N SER A 58 0.48 -7.87 -2.29
CA SER A 58 1.90 -7.65 -2.02
C SER A 58 2.77 -7.80 -3.26
N ILE A 59 2.44 -8.73 -4.17
CA ILE A 59 3.14 -8.84 -5.45
C ILE A 59 2.96 -7.57 -6.29
N GLN A 60 1.74 -7.03 -6.38
CA GLN A 60 1.46 -5.79 -7.12
C GLN A 60 2.19 -4.59 -6.52
N GLU A 61 2.18 -4.44 -5.19
CA GLU A 61 2.92 -3.39 -4.49
C GLU A 61 4.42 -3.46 -4.80
N TYR A 62 5.02 -4.65 -4.71
CA TYR A 62 6.43 -4.83 -5.05
C TYR A 62 6.73 -4.62 -6.53
N GLN A 63 5.81 -4.91 -7.45
CA GLN A 63 6.01 -4.61 -8.87
C GLN A 63 6.15 -3.10 -9.12
N VAL A 64 5.33 -2.28 -8.44
CA VAL A 64 5.43 -0.82 -8.53
C VAL A 64 6.79 -0.34 -8.01
N ASP A 65 7.22 -0.82 -6.85
CA ASP A 65 8.52 -0.45 -6.26
C ASP A 65 9.70 -0.88 -7.16
N MET A 66 9.61 -2.08 -7.76
CA MET A 66 10.63 -2.59 -8.68
C MET A 66 10.74 -1.71 -9.92
N MET A 67 9.60 -1.31 -10.51
CA MET A 67 9.58 -0.43 -11.68
C MET A 67 10.15 0.96 -11.35
N SER A 68 9.85 1.51 -10.18
CA SER A 68 10.45 2.77 -9.72
C SER A 68 11.98 2.64 -9.63
N ALA A 69 12.49 1.57 -9.03
CA ALA A 69 13.94 1.35 -8.91
C ALA A 69 14.62 1.15 -10.27
N ILE A 70 13.94 0.52 -11.24
CA ILE A 70 14.44 0.42 -12.61
C ILE A 70 14.53 1.80 -13.26
N GLY A 71 13.47 2.61 -13.18
CA GLY A 71 13.45 3.96 -13.73
C GLY A 71 14.53 4.86 -13.11
N GLU A 72 14.73 4.78 -11.79
CA GLU A 72 15.86 5.44 -11.11
C GLU A 72 17.21 5.02 -11.72
N SER A 73 17.44 3.70 -11.90
CA SER A 73 18.70 3.20 -12.47
C SER A 73 18.91 3.62 -13.94
N GLU A 74 17.86 3.65 -14.74
CA GLU A 74 17.92 4.09 -16.13
C GLU A 74 18.24 5.58 -16.22
N GLU A 75 17.67 6.39 -15.34
CA GLU A 75 17.93 7.83 -15.29
C GLU A 75 19.35 8.13 -14.83
N TYR A 76 19.88 7.43 -13.82
CA TYR A 76 21.30 7.54 -13.47
C TYR A 76 22.22 7.17 -14.64
N MET A 77 21.83 6.19 -15.46
CA MET A 77 22.59 5.80 -16.63
C MET A 77 22.56 6.87 -17.73
N ARG A 78 21.41 7.51 -17.96
CA ARG A 78 21.30 8.66 -18.86
C ARG A 78 22.17 9.83 -18.38
N LEU A 79 22.15 10.12 -17.08
CA LEU A 79 22.94 11.20 -16.48
C LEU A 79 24.46 10.97 -16.59
N PHE A 80 24.93 9.73 -16.73
CA PHE A 80 26.35 9.48 -17.03
C PHE A 80 26.78 10.08 -18.37
N GLU A 81 25.91 10.00 -19.38
CA GLU A 81 26.19 10.49 -20.71
C GLU A 81 26.18 12.03 -20.73
N GLU A 82 25.31 12.64 -19.93
CA GLU A 82 25.15 14.09 -19.84
C GLU A 82 26.20 14.77 -18.94
N PHE A 83 26.59 14.14 -17.83
CA PHE A 83 27.51 14.71 -16.84
C PHE A 83 28.67 13.75 -16.49
N PRO A 84 29.67 13.59 -17.37
CA PRO A 84 30.81 12.69 -17.13
C PRO A 84 31.59 12.99 -15.84
N ASP A 85 31.64 14.25 -15.43
CA ASP A 85 32.35 14.70 -14.22
C ASP A 85 31.72 14.17 -12.93
N MET A 86 30.42 13.85 -12.95
CA MET A 86 29.66 13.32 -11.82
C MET A 86 29.63 11.78 -11.77
N LYS A 87 30.31 11.11 -12.70
CA LYS A 87 30.22 9.66 -12.90
C LYS A 87 30.41 8.85 -11.61
N LYS A 88 31.38 9.19 -10.77
CA LYS A 88 31.60 8.44 -9.53
C LYS A 88 30.39 8.46 -8.58
N GLN A 89 29.71 9.60 -8.46
CA GLN A 89 28.54 9.74 -7.60
C GLN A 89 27.30 9.08 -8.22
N LEU A 90 27.12 9.23 -9.52
CA LEU A 90 26.01 8.61 -10.26
C LEU A 90 26.14 7.08 -10.32
N GLU A 91 27.36 6.54 -10.34
CA GLU A 91 27.62 5.10 -10.35
C GLU A 91 27.21 4.41 -9.05
N GLU A 92 27.48 5.04 -7.92
CA GLU A 92 27.02 4.55 -6.63
C GLU A 92 25.48 4.49 -6.60
N GLN A 93 24.80 5.55 -7.04
CA GLN A 93 23.33 5.60 -7.05
C GLN A 93 22.71 4.60 -8.04
N TYR A 94 23.29 4.46 -9.23
CA TYR A 94 22.92 3.43 -10.21
C TYR A 94 22.98 2.03 -9.59
N LEU A 95 24.09 1.70 -8.93
CA LEU A 95 24.28 0.39 -8.31
C LEU A 95 23.26 0.13 -7.21
N ILE A 96 22.96 1.14 -6.37
CA ILE A 96 21.95 1.04 -5.32
C ILE A 96 20.56 0.78 -5.92
N ALA A 97 20.16 1.56 -6.94
CA ALA A 97 18.85 1.40 -7.59
C ALA A 97 18.71 0.02 -8.28
N ARG A 98 19.77 -0.45 -8.95
CA ARG A 98 19.84 -1.77 -9.57
C ARG A 98 19.82 -2.92 -8.56
N GLU A 99 20.51 -2.77 -7.43
CA GLU A 99 20.48 -3.76 -6.36
C GLU A 99 19.09 -3.82 -5.71
N LYS A 100 18.46 -2.66 -5.50
CA LYS A 100 17.08 -2.54 -5.00
C LYS A 100 16.09 -3.28 -5.89
N SER A 101 16.13 -3.09 -7.21
CA SER A 101 15.24 -3.80 -8.14
C SER A 101 15.46 -5.32 -8.09
N SER A 102 16.72 -5.77 -7.99
CA SER A 102 17.06 -7.20 -7.85
C SER A 102 16.56 -7.82 -6.55
N LYS A 103 16.69 -7.10 -5.42
CA LYS A 103 16.15 -7.53 -4.12
C LYS A 103 14.63 -7.65 -4.14
N ILE A 104 13.94 -6.69 -4.76
CA ILE A 104 12.47 -6.71 -4.89
C ILE A 104 12.02 -7.87 -5.79
N LEU A 105 12.72 -8.13 -6.89
CA LEU A 105 12.46 -9.30 -7.75
C LEU A 105 12.56 -10.62 -6.98
N GLY A 106 13.57 -10.74 -6.09
CA GLY A 106 13.70 -11.89 -5.20
C GLY A 106 12.47 -12.08 -4.30
N LYS A 107 11.96 -10.99 -3.72
CA LYS A 107 10.72 -11.01 -2.92
C LYS A 107 9.51 -11.44 -3.75
N ILE A 108 9.32 -10.86 -4.93
CA ILE A 108 8.23 -11.22 -5.86
C ILE A 108 8.29 -12.71 -6.21
N THR A 109 9.49 -13.21 -6.51
CA THR A 109 9.72 -14.63 -6.83
C THR A 109 9.32 -15.54 -5.68
N ALA A 110 9.73 -15.21 -4.45
CA ALA A 110 9.36 -15.96 -3.26
C ALA A 110 7.83 -16.00 -3.05
N LEU A 111 7.16 -14.85 -3.19
CA LEU A 111 5.70 -14.79 -3.05
C LEU A 111 4.97 -15.58 -4.14
N ASN A 112 5.43 -15.50 -5.39
CA ASN A 112 4.86 -16.28 -6.49
C ASN A 112 5.02 -17.79 -6.27
N ASN A 113 6.17 -18.24 -5.75
CA ASN A 113 6.38 -19.64 -5.42
C ASN A 113 5.37 -20.13 -4.37
N ILE A 114 5.16 -19.36 -3.30
CA ILE A 114 4.15 -19.70 -2.29
C ILE A 114 2.74 -19.71 -2.88
N LYS A 115 2.38 -18.69 -3.66
CA LYS A 115 1.07 -18.61 -4.34
C LYS A 115 0.81 -19.84 -5.22
N ASN A 116 1.81 -20.25 -6.00
CA ASN A 116 1.70 -21.42 -6.88
C ASN A 116 1.57 -22.73 -6.09
N THR A 117 2.27 -22.88 -4.97
CA THR A 117 2.14 -24.05 -4.09
C THR A 117 0.75 -24.15 -3.48
N LEU A 118 0.16 -23.01 -3.07
CA LEU A 118 -1.22 -22.97 -2.55
C LEU A 118 -2.25 -23.37 -3.62
N ILE A 119 -2.09 -22.88 -4.85
CA ILE A 119 -2.97 -23.25 -5.98
C ILE A 119 -2.88 -24.75 -6.29
N LYS A 120 -1.66 -25.31 -6.31
CA LYS A 120 -1.46 -26.75 -6.57
C LYS A 120 -2.01 -27.64 -5.46
N GLY A 121 -1.87 -27.25 -4.20
CA GLY A 121 -2.41 -27.99 -3.06
C GLY A 121 -3.94 -28.09 -3.06
N ASN A 122 -4.64 -27.07 -3.57
CA ASN A 122 -6.10 -27.09 -3.67
C ASN A 122 -6.65 -27.96 -4.82
N ASN A 123 -5.83 -28.34 -5.80
CA ASN A 123 -6.25 -29.17 -6.94
C ASN A 123 -5.96 -30.68 -6.74
N ALA A 124 -5.37 -31.06 -5.60
CA ALA A 124 -4.98 -32.43 -5.27
C ALA A 124 -5.80 -33.05 -4.12
N ALA A 125 -6.86 -32.37 -3.68
CA ALA A 125 -7.79 -32.80 -2.63
C ALA A 125 -9.18 -33.05 -3.19
#